data_AF-A0A0F0HCY1-F1
#
_entry.id   AF-A0A0F0HCY1-F1
#
_cell.length_a   1.000
_cell.length_b   1.000
_cell.length_c   1.000
_cell.angle_alpha   90.00
_cell.angle_beta   90.00
_cell.angle_gamma   90.00
#
_symmetry.space_group_name_H-M   'P 1'
#
loop_
_entity.id
_entity.type
_entity.pdbx_description
1 polymer ?
#
loop_
_entity_poly.entity_id
_entity_poly.type
_entity_poly.pdbx_seq_one_letter_code
_entity_poly.pdbx_strand_id
1 'polypeptide(L)'
;MGYAFTFERSAPGDTFSLNNWQMGFVREAMREAGAAAGQGLEQVLRTPGLEPTGQTVDMEKFLSNSNWHVSSEEAGFIASRLRLAASKDVISDLMSFFDDAPDEVEQWIEDFADFNERSGPHDGYRVR
;
A
#
# COMPACT_ATOMS: atom_id res chain seq x y z
N MET A 1 -3.67 -18.29 0.62
CA MET A 1 -2.90 -17.57 1.66
C MET A 1 -3.26 -16.10 1.54
N GLY A 2 -3.16 -15.32 2.62
CA GLY A 2 -3.49 -13.90 2.64
C GLY A 2 -2.45 -13.14 3.46
N TYR A 3 -2.50 -11.82 3.41
CA TYR A 3 -1.63 -10.90 4.12
C TYR A 3 -2.37 -10.35 5.34
N ALA A 4 -1.69 -10.29 6.46
CA ALA A 4 -2.13 -9.68 7.70
C ALA A 4 -1.13 -8.60 8.13
N PHE A 5 -1.63 -7.39 8.34
CA PHE A 5 -0.86 -6.25 8.81
C PHE A 5 -1.25 -6.00 10.25
N THR A 6 -0.30 -6.05 11.18
CA THR A 6 -0.59 -5.89 12.62
C THR A 6 0.27 -4.80 13.21
N PHE A 7 -0.31 -3.84 13.93
CA PHE A 7 0.46 -2.80 14.60
C PHE A 7 1.56 -3.38 15.51
N GLU A 8 2.69 -2.67 15.62
CA GLU A 8 3.81 -3.11 16.44
C GLU A 8 3.45 -3.09 17.95
N ARG A 9 2.72 -2.06 18.38
CA ARG A 9 2.18 -1.95 19.75
C ARG A 9 0.69 -2.26 19.78
N SER A 10 0.32 -3.38 20.41
CA SER A 10 -1.05 -3.91 20.44
C SER A 10 -2.08 -3.03 21.18
N ALA A 11 -3.21 -2.86 20.52
CA ALA A 11 -4.50 -2.32 20.90
C ALA A 11 -5.62 -3.12 20.16
N PRO A 12 -6.90 -2.92 20.50
CA PRO A 12 -8.01 -3.59 19.82
C PRO A 12 -8.28 -2.99 18.43
N GLY A 13 -8.31 -3.82 17.37
CA GLY A 13 -8.54 -3.37 15.99
C GLY A 13 -7.28 -3.13 15.16
N ASP A 14 -6.14 -3.60 15.65
CA ASP A 14 -4.79 -3.38 15.11
C ASP A 14 -4.41 -4.22 13.90
N THR A 15 -5.31 -5.09 13.46
CA THR A 15 -5.06 -6.00 12.35
C THR A 15 -5.89 -5.60 11.14
N PHE A 16 -5.22 -5.38 10.03
CA PHE A 16 -5.82 -5.28 8.70
C PHE A 16 -5.45 -6.53 7.91
N SER A 17 -6.33 -7.05 7.08
CA SER A 17 -6.07 -8.29 6.34
C SER A 17 -6.62 -8.22 4.93
N LEU A 18 -5.81 -8.68 3.99
CA LEU A 18 -6.15 -8.78 2.58
C LEU A 18 -5.85 -10.19 2.10
N ASN A 19 -6.68 -10.77 1.25
CA ASN A 19 -6.31 -11.98 0.56
C ASN A 19 -5.24 -11.67 -0.52
N ASN A 20 -4.60 -12.71 -1.09
CA ASN A 20 -3.55 -12.53 -2.10
C ASN A 20 -3.99 -11.72 -3.33
N TRP A 21 -5.26 -11.82 -3.71
CA TRP A 21 -5.80 -11.14 -4.88
C TRP A 21 -6.01 -9.65 -4.61
N GLN A 22 -6.63 -9.32 -3.48
CA GLN A 22 -6.76 -7.93 -2.99
C GLN A 22 -5.39 -7.27 -2.84
N MET A 23 -4.42 -7.99 -2.26
CA MET A 23 -3.04 -7.49 -2.13
C MET A 23 -2.35 -7.32 -3.49
N GLY A 24 -2.79 -8.02 -4.53
CA GLY A 24 -2.35 -7.75 -5.91
C GLY A 24 -2.65 -6.30 -6.30
N PHE A 25 -3.92 -5.90 -6.21
CA PHE A 25 -4.34 -4.53 -6.53
C PHE A 25 -3.69 -3.48 -5.64
N VAL A 26 -3.60 -3.72 -4.33
CA VAL A 26 -2.95 -2.78 -3.41
C VAL A 26 -1.47 -2.60 -3.74
N ARG A 27 -0.75 -3.65 -4.13
CA ARG A 27 0.66 -3.53 -4.56
C ARG A 27 0.82 -2.74 -5.84
N GLU A 28 -0.05 -2.97 -6.83
CA GLU A 28 -0.05 -2.20 -8.08
C GLU A 28 -0.33 -0.72 -7.79
N ALA A 29 -1.32 -0.42 -6.95
CA ALA A 29 -1.60 0.94 -6.49
C ALA A 29 -0.41 1.58 -5.75
N MET A 30 0.24 0.85 -4.84
CA MET A 30 1.45 1.32 -4.14
C MET A 30 2.59 1.60 -5.11
N ARG A 31 2.75 0.78 -6.16
CA ARG A 31 3.74 1.00 -7.20
C ARG A 31 3.44 2.27 -7.98
N GLU A 32 2.22 2.42 -8.51
CA GLU A 32 1.81 3.61 -9.29
C GLU A 32 1.80 4.89 -8.45
N ALA A 33 1.50 4.78 -7.15
CA ALA A 33 1.63 5.89 -6.21
C ALA A 33 3.09 6.21 -5.86
N GLY A 34 4.06 5.37 -6.23
CA GLY A 34 5.45 5.48 -5.79
C GLY A 34 5.60 5.39 -4.27
N ALA A 35 4.65 4.72 -3.62
CA ALA A 35 4.68 4.40 -2.20
C ALA A 35 5.68 3.28 -1.91
N ALA A 36 5.76 2.30 -2.82
CA ALA A 36 6.75 1.23 -2.78
C ALA A 36 7.31 0.91 -4.17
N ALA A 37 8.58 0.50 -4.21
CA ALA A 37 9.28 0.11 -5.44
C ALA A 37 10.27 -1.03 -5.16
N GLY A 38 10.70 -1.72 -6.21
CA GLY A 38 11.64 -2.83 -6.10
C GLY A 38 12.32 -3.12 -7.43
N GLN A 39 13.30 -4.01 -7.44
CA GLN A 39 14.02 -4.34 -8.67
C GLN A 39 13.07 -4.91 -9.74
N GLY A 40 13.06 -4.28 -10.92
CA GLY A 40 12.24 -4.71 -12.05
C GLY A 40 10.75 -4.34 -11.96
N LEU A 41 10.34 -3.55 -10.97
CA LEU A 41 8.96 -3.06 -10.82
C LEU A 41 8.91 -1.56 -11.14
N GLU A 42 8.56 -1.21 -12.37
CA GLU A 42 8.40 0.18 -12.82
C GLU A 42 6.93 0.62 -12.81
N GLN A 43 6.71 1.91 -12.57
CA GLN A 43 5.41 2.55 -12.75
C GLN A 43 4.97 2.52 -14.21
N VAL A 44 3.73 2.14 -14.44
CA VAL A 44 3.10 2.09 -15.76
C VAL A 44 2.60 3.48 -16.14
N LEU A 45 1.91 4.18 -15.23
CA LEU A 45 1.25 5.45 -15.52
C LEU A 45 2.22 6.65 -15.50
N ARG A 46 3.32 6.54 -14.73
CA ARG A 46 4.36 7.57 -14.61
C ARG A 46 3.78 8.96 -14.27
N THR A 47 2.78 8.97 -13.39
CA THR A 47 2.03 10.17 -13.04
C THR A 47 2.95 11.21 -12.38
N PRO A 48 3.00 12.46 -12.90
CA PRO A 48 3.87 13.48 -12.33
C PRO A 48 3.59 13.79 -10.86
N GLY A 49 4.65 13.84 -10.07
CA GLY A 49 4.62 14.01 -8.61
C GLY A 49 4.43 12.71 -7.84
N LEU A 50 4.27 11.58 -8.52
CA LEU A 50 4.21 10.24 -7.93
C LEU A 50 5.43 9.39 -8.25
N GLU A 51 6.54 10.00 -8.67
CA GLU A 51 7.79 9.31 -8.93
C GLU A 51 8.36 8.68 -7.64
N PRO A 52 9.02 7.51 -7.72
CA PRO A 52 9.78 6.97 -6.60
C PRO A 52 10.86 7.96 -6.13
N THR A 53 10.93 8.17 -4.83
CA THR A 53 11.92 9.00 -4.14
C THR A 53 12.80 8.17 -3.19
N GLY A 54 13.74 8.82 -2.50
CA GLY A 54 14.55 8.17 -1.45
C GLY A 54 13.76 7.69 -0.23
N GLN A 55 12.51 8.11 -0.06
CA GLN A 55 11.59 7.63 1.00
C GLN A 55 10.71 6.47 0.55
N THR A 56 10.80 6.05 -0.72
CA THR A 56 10.01 4.95 -1.26
C THR A 56 10.32 3.66 -0.51
N VAL A 57 9.28 2.97 -0.07
CA VAL A 57 9.42 1.74 0.70
C VAL A 57 9.82 0.60 -0.22
N ASP A 58 10.64 -0.32 0.29
CA ASP A 58 10.99 -1.53 -0.45
C ASP A 58 9.75 -2.43 -0.62
N MET A 59 9.38 -2.69 -1.88
CA MET A 59 8.25 -3.54 -2.24
C MET A 59 8.43 -4.99 -1.74
N GLU A 60 9.67 -5.47 -1.52
CA GLU A 60 9.92 -6.81 -0.97
C GLU A 60 9.20 -7.06 0.36
N LYS A 61 8.97 -5.99 1.15
CA LYS A 61 8.21 -6.05 2.41
C LYS A 61 6.77 -6.52 2.22
N PHE A 62 6.21 -6.34 1.03
CA PHE A 62 4.82 -6.64 0.68
C PHE A 62 4.68 -7.82 -0.28
N LEU A 63 5.79 -8.39 -0.76
CA LEU A 63 5.77 -9.58 -1.62
C LEU A 63 5.61 -10.88 -0.84
N SER A 64 5.90 -10.88 0.47
CA SER A 64 5.84 -12.07 1.31
C SER A 64 5.43 -11.77 2.74
N ASN A 65 4.90 -12.78 3.43
CA ASN A 65 4.51 -12.76 4.83
C ASN A 65 5.71 -12.99 5.78
N SER A 66 6.86 -12.36 5.49
CA SER A 66 8.13 -12.64 6.18
C SER A 66 8.31 -11.85 7.48
N ASN A 67 7.21 -11.40 8.10
CA ASN A 67 7.21 -10.60 9.33
C ASN A 67 8.05 -9.30 9.23
N TRP A 68 8.07 -8.71 8.02
CA TRP A 68 8.71 -7.43 7.75
C TRP A 68 8.14 -6.33 8.63
N HIS A 69 9.01 -5.43 9.09
CA HIS A 69 8.61 -4.23 9.81
C HIS A 69 8.48 -3.06 8.84
N VAL A 70 7.35 -2.36 8.94
CA VAL A 70 7.12 -1.06 8.35
C VAL A 70 7.08 -0.07 9.50
N SER A 71 8.02 0.87 9.51
CA SER A 71 8.11 1.90 10.55
C SER A 71 6.99 2.94 10.42
N SER A 72 6.76 3.74 11.47
CA SER A 72 5.78 4.83 11.42
C SER A 72 6.04 5.85 10.31
N GLU A 73 7.31 6.13 9.99
CA GLU A 73 7.68 7.03 8.89
C GLU A 73 7.30 6.43 7.54
N GLU A 74 7.66 5.17 7.31
CA GLU A 74 7.31 4.45 6.08
C GLU A 74 5.79 4.32 5.92
N ALA A 75 5.06 4.01 7.00
CA ALA A 75 3.60 3.93 6.97
C ALA A 75 2.97 5.30 6.66
N GLY A 76 3.43 6.37 7.32
CA GLY A 76 2.98 7.73 7.02
C GLY A 76 3.26 8.14 5.57
N PHE A 77 4.42 7.76 5.03
CA PHE A 77 4.75 7.96 3.63
C PHE A 77 3.79 7.19 2.72
N ILE A 78 3.59 5.88 2.94
CA ILE A 78 2.66 5.06 2.15
C ILE A 78 1.27 5.68 2.12
N ALA A 79 0.71 6.04 3.28
CA ALA A 79 -0.58 6.70 3.37
C ALA A 79 -0.63 7.97 2.52
N SER A 80 0.33 8.89 2.70
CA SER A 80 0.37 10.15 1.97
C SER A 80 0.39 9.96 0.45
N ARG A 81 1.10 8.92 -0.03
CA ARG A 81 1.23 8.61 -1.45
C ARG A 81 -0.04 8.00 -2.03
N LEU A 82 -0.67 7.07 -1.30
CA LEU A 82 -1.95 6.50 -1.72
C LEU A 82 -3.05 7.56 -1.77
N ARG A 83 -3.11 8.48 -0.79
CA ARG A 83 -4.04 9.63 -0.82
C ARG A 83 -3.79 10.54 -2.02
N LEU A 84 -2.53 10.84 -2.31
CA LEU A 84 -2.18 11.67 -3.47
C LEU A 84 -2.54 10.99 -4.78
N ALA A 85 -2.32 9.67 -4.89
CA ALA A 85 -2.71 8.87 -6.05
C ALA A 85 -4.23 8.86 -6.26
N ALA A 86 -5.01 8.67 -5.18
CA ALA A 86 -6.47 8.78 -5.22
C ALA A 86 -6.93 10.17 -5.68
N SER A 87 -6.34 11.25 -5.14
CA SER A 87 -6.68 12.63 -5.53
C SER A 87 -6.33 13.00 -6.98
N LYS A 88 -5.53 12.18 -7.65
CA LYS A 88 -5.08 12.33 -9.04
C LYS A 88 -5.75 11.31 -9.97
N ASP A 89 -6.77 10.59 -9.49
CA ASP A 89 -7.51 9.56 -10.22
C ASP A 89 -6.64 8.39 -10.72
N VAL A 90 -5.42 8.22 -10.18
CA VAL A 90 -4.46 7.20 -10.63
C VAL A 90 -4.98 5.79 -10.38
N ILE A 91 -5.75 5.59 -9.31
CA ILE A 91 -6.32 4.29 -8.98
C ILE A 91 -7.43 3.92 -9.95
N SER A 92 -8.34 4.85 -10.24
CA SER A 92 -9.38 4.67 -11.25
C SER A 92 -8.76 4.41 -12.64
N ASP A 93 -7.77 5.21 -13.03
CA ASP A 93 -7.04 5.02 -14.29
C ASP A 93 -6.38 3.64 -14.36
N LEU A 94 -5.71 3.22 -13.29
CA LEU A 94 -5.09 1.90 -13.20
C LEU A 94 -6.14 0.78 -13.34
N MET A 95 -7.29 0.90 -12.67
CA MET A 95 -8.36 -0.11 -12.73
C MET A 95 -8.98 -0.20 -14.12
N SER A 96 -9.02 0.89 -14.89
CA SER A 96 -9.52 0.87 -16.27
C SER A 96 -8.71 -0.03 -17.22
N PHE A 97 -7.47 -0.39 -16.86
CA PHE A 97 -6.65 -1.36 -17.61
C PHE A 97 -6.95 -2.83 -17.27
N PHE A 98 -7.70 -3.09 -16.20
CA PHE A 98 -8.05 -4.42 -15.75
C PHE A 98 -9.53 -4.69 -16.05
N ASP A 99 -9.82 -5.47 -17.09
CA ASP A 99 -11.20 -5.78 -17.51
C ASP A 99 -12.05 -6.43 -16.39
N ASP A 100 -11.41 -7.09 -15.41
CA ASP A 100 -12.04 -7.80 -14.29
C ASP A 100 -11.71 -7.15 -12.91
N ALA A 101 -11.36 -5.86 -12.87
CA ALA A 101 -11.13 -5.18 -11.60
C ALA A 101 -12.44 -5.12 -10.77
N PRO A 102 -12.41 -5.52 -9.49
CA PRO A 102 -13.55 -5.34 -8.59
C PRO A 102 -13.85 -3.88 -8.32
N ASP A 103 -15.13 -3.55 -8.18
CA ASP A 103 -15.58 -2.19 -7.83
C ASP A 103 -15.05 -1.76 -6.44
N GLU A 104 -14.69 -2.71 -5.57
CA GLU A 104 -14.21 -2.43 -4.21
C GLU A 104 -12.71 -2.12 -4.12
N VAL A 105 -11.95 -2.13 -5.23
CA VAL A 105 -10.49 -1.91 -5.18
C VAL A 105 -10.13 -0.54 -4.58
N GLU A 106 -10.87 0.50 -4.94
CA GLU A 106 -10.66 1.84 -4.38
C GLU A 106 -10.82 1.83 -2.86
N GLN A 107 -11.88 1.18 -2.35
CA GLN A 107 -12.11 1.04 -0.92
C GLN A 107 -10.98 0.28 -0.23
N TRP A 108 -10.44 -0.78 -0.83
CA TRP A 108 -9.31 -1.52 -0.24
C TRP A 108 -8.06 -0.66 -0.11
N ILE A 109 -7.82 0.23 -1.08
CA ILE A 109 -6.68 1.16 -1.07
C ILE A 109 -6.89 2.26 -0.04
N GLU A 110 -8.11 2.79 0.07
CA GLU A 110 -8.47 3.75 1.12
C GLU A 110 -8.34 3.14 2.51
N ASP A 111 -8.89 1.95 2.74
CA ASP A 111 -8.79 1.23 4.02
C ASP A 111 -7.33 0.96 4.39
N PHE A 112 -6.49 0.66 3.40
CA PHE A 112 -5.06 0.46 3.62
C PHE A 112 -4.33 1.77 3.93
N ALA A 113 -4.69 2.88 3.28
CA ALA A 113 -4.17 4.20 3.61
C ALA A 113 -4.56 4.60 5.04
N ASP A 114 -5.83 4.41 5.42
CA ASP A 114 -6.35 4.62 6.78
C ASP A 114 -5.60 3.76 7.81
N PHE A 115 -5.33 2.49 7.49
CA PHE A 115 -4.55 1.62 8.36
C PHE A 115 -3.12 2.14 8.57
N ASN A 116 -2.46 2.59 7.50
CA ASN A 116 -1.12 3.15 7.56
C ASN A 116 -1.08 4.42 8.44
N GLU A 117 -2.04 5.34 8.27
CA GLU A 117 -2.16 6.55 9.10
C GLU A 117 -2.34 6.19 10.59
N ARG A 118 -3.21 5.23 10.88
CA ARG A 118 -3.47 4.77 12.25
C ARG A 118 -2.29 4.02 12.87
N SER A 119 -1.41 3.44 12.09
CA SER A 119 -0.25 2.70 12.61
C SER A 119 0.85 3.61 13.19
N GLY A 120 0.86 4.90 12.82
CA GLY A 120 1.91 5.84 13.20
C GLY A 120 2.15 5.93 14.72
N PRO A 121 1.09 6.17 15.55
CA PRO A 121 1.18 6.14 17.01
C PRO A 121 1.60 4.81 17.63
N HIS A 122 1.64 3.73 16.85
CA HIS A 122 1.92 2.37 17.30
C HIS A 122 3.29 1.85 16.84
N ASP A 123 4.25 2.74 16.51
CA ASP A 123 5.57 2.41 15.94
C ASP A 123 5.52 1.67 14.58
N GLY A 124 4.41 1.81 13.85
CA GLY A 124 4.19 1.14 12.57
C GLY A 124 3.57 -0.25 12.71
N TYR A 125 3.91 -1.18 11.82
CA TYR A 125 3.28 -2.50 11.75
C TYR A 125 4.17 -3.62 11.19
N ARG A 126 3.70 -4.86 11.33
CA ARG A 126 4.29 -6.08 10.78
C ARG A 126 3.45 -6.67 9.66
N VAL A 127 4.10 -7.19 8.62
CA VAL A 127 3.48 -7.92 7.50
C VAL A 127 3.58 -9.43 7.70
N ARG A 128 2.46 -10.14 7.84
CA ARG A 128 2.36 -11.57 8.21
C ARG A 128 1.38 -12.36 7.36
#